data_AF-A0A4Q3VPW8-F1
#
_entry.id   AF-A0A4Q3VPW8-F1
#
_cell.length_a   1.000
_cell.length_b   1.000
_cell.length_c   1.000
_cell.angle_alpha   90.00
_cell.angle_beta   90.00
_cell.angle_gamma   90.00
#
_symmetry.space_group_name_H-M   'P 1'
#
loop_
_entity.id
_entity.type
_entity.pdbx_description
1 polymer ?
#
loop_
_entity_poly.entity_id
_entity_poly.type
_entity_poly.pdbx_seq_one_letter_code
_entity_poly.pdbx_strand_id
1 'polypeptide(L)'
;MISNPIKFLFLLLVSSAFIGAHAQYFPEKVAKKPMALYRQGLEKANDGNFKEGIQILESAVKLDPKFADAYLSIAGMHGELKNYRASIENYNKARLIDTAYFRDYNLPYAINLAGMGDFAAAITAIDHFINIPGLNEKSRLAGEYRKRSFQFGLDYAKNKANSDYKFEPRNLGETVNSQFSEYFPTLTIDGTELVFTRRVGNSNEDFYSASRNDTT
;
A
#
# COMPACT_ATOMS: atom_id res chain seq x y z
N MET A 1 -8.81 52.64 -57.36
CA MET A 1 -7.68 51.75 -56.99
C MET A 1 -7.34 52.08 -55.54
N ILE A 2 -7.89 51.34 -54.58
CA ILE A 2 -7.18 50.40 -53.68
C ILE A 2 -6.16 51.18 -52.80
N SER A 3 -6.26 51.32 -51.48
CA SER A 3 -6.44 50.28 -50.44
C SER A 3 -6.86 50.82 -49.06
N ASN A 4 -7.75 50.05 -48.42
CA ASN A 4 -8.12 49.86 -47.00
C ASN A 4 -7.57 50.77 -45.86
N PRO A 5 -8.45 51.18 -44.91
CA PRO A 5 -8.05 51.61 -43.58
C PRO A 5 -7.78 50.38 -42.68
N ILE A 6 -6.67 50.43 -41.95
CA ILE A 6 -6.27 49.45 -40.94
C ILE A 6 -7.29 49.48 -39.80
N LYS A 7 -8.14 48.45 -39.73
CA LYS A 7 -8.99 48.19 -38.55
C LYS A 7 -8.10 47.59 -37.46
N PHE A 8 -7.84 48.37 -36.40
CA PHE A 8 -7.29 47.85 -35.15
C PHE A 8 -8.33 46.93 -34.50
N LEU A 9 -8.18 45.62 -34.68
CA LEU A 9 -8.94 44.61 -33.95
C LEU A 9 -8.21 44.33 -32.64
N PHE A 10 -8.66 44.94 -31.55
CA PHE A 10 -8.25 44.55 -30.19
C PHE A 10 -8.87 43.17 -29.89
N LEU A 11 -8.10 42.11 -30.10
CA LEU A 11 -8.47 40.77 -29.65
C LEU A 11 -8.16 40.67 -28.15
N LEU A 12 -9.17 40.90 -27.31
CA LEU A 12 -9.11 40.69 -25.87
C LEU A 12 -9.08 39.17 -25.62
N LEU A 13 -7.87 38.61 -25.55
CA LEU A 13 -7.64 37.24 -25.08
C LEU A 13 -7.96 37.21 -23.58
N VAL A 14 -9.22 36.92 -23.25
CA VAL A 14 -9.61 36.51 -21.90
C VAL A 14 -9.04 35.11 -21.71
N SER A 15 -7.81 35.04 -21.23
CA SER A 15 -7.28 33.81 -20.64
C SER A 15 -8.04 33.57 -19.34
N SER A 16 -9.18 32.88 -19.42
CA SER A 16 -9.81 32.27 -18.27
C SER A 16 -8.87 31.19 -17.76
N ALA A 17 -7.95 31.59 -16.88
CA ALA A 17 -7.31 30.67 -15.96
C ALA A 17 -8.43 30.08 -15.10
N PHE A 18 -9.03 28.98 -15.56
CA PHE A 18 -9.70 28.05 -14.69
C PHE A 18 -8.61 27.50 -13.76
N ILE A 19 -8.37 28.21 -12.65
CA ILE A 19 -7.78 27.62 -11.47
C ILE A 19 -8.79 26.55 -11.08
N GLY A 20 -8.55 25.32 -11.52
CA GLY A 20 -9.37 24.19 -11.14
C GLY A 20 -9.40 24.17 -9.62
N ALA A 21 -10.55 24.50 -9.03
CA ALA A 21 -10.77 24.34 -7.62
C ALA A 21 -10.59 22.85 -7.34
N HIS A 22 -9.43 22.46 -6.82
CA HIS A 22 -9.22 21.10 -6.34
C HIS A 22 -10.22 20.91 -5.22
N ALA A 23 -11.10 19.90 -5.36
CA ALA A 23 -12.10 19.63 -4.35
C ALA A 23 -11.40 19.22 -3.07
N GLN A 24 -11.38 20.11 -2.08
CA GLN A 24 -10.81 19.80 -0.78
C GLN A 24 -11.75 18.87 -0.02
N TYR A 25 -11.21 17.79 0.52
CA TYR A 25 -11.96 16.86 1.35
C TYR A 25 -12.09 17.41 2.78
N PHE A 26 -13.29 17.30 3.34
CA PHE A 26 -13.67 17.83 4.63
C PHE A 26 -14.40 16.73 5.43
N PRO A 27 -13.70 15.96 6.28
CA PRO A 27 -14.29 14.87 7.05
C PRO A 27 -15.52 15.29 7.88
N GLU A 28 -15.54 16.54 8.34
CA GLU A 28 -16.62 17.11 9.14
C GLU A 28 -17.91 17.36 8.35
N LYS A 29 -17.84 17.40 7.01
CA LYS A 29 -19.00 17.58 6.12
C LYS A 29 -19.66 16.26 5.73
N VAL A 30 -19.06 15.13 6.07
CA VAL A 30 -19.63 13.81 5.79
C VAL A 30 -20.96 13.65 6.54
N ALA A 31 -22.00 13.23 5.82
CA ALA A 31 -23.32 13.06 6.40
C ALA A 31 -23.32 12.01 7.54
N LYS A 32 -24.23 12.20 8.51
CA LYS A 32 -24.31 11.34 9.72
C LYS A 32 -24.41 9.84 9.42
N LYS A 33 -25.18 9.46 8.39
CA LYS A 33 -25.42 8.05 8.05
C LYS A 33 -24.17 7.35 7.46
N PRO A 34 -23.50 7.87 6.41
CA PRO A 34 -22.20 7.37 5.99
C PRO A 34 -21.17 7.33 7.12
N MET A 35 -21.10 8.38 7.95
CA MET A 35 -20.17 8.44 9.09
C MET A 35 -20.45 7.34 10.14
N ALA A 36 -21.72 6.99 10.38
CA ALA A 36 -22.08 5.89 11.28
C ALA A 36 -21.62 4.53 10.72
N LEU A 37 -21.85 4.28 9.42
CA LEU A 37 -21.35 3.08 8.75
C LEU A 37 -19.82 3.03 8.77
N TYR A 38 -19.15 4.16 8.57
CA TYR A 38 -17.70 4.24 8.65
C TYR A 38 -17.17 3.75 10.01
N ARG A 39 -17.74 4.27 11.10
CA ARG A 39 -17.38 3.85 12.47
C ARG A 39 -17.64 2.36 12.70
N GLN A 40 -18.79 1.86 12.26
CA GLN A 40 -19.14 0.44 12.38
C GLN A 40 -18.17 -0.45 11.58
N GLY A 41 -17.78 -0.03 10.38
CA GLY A 41 -16.80 -0.75 9.56
C GLY A 41 -15.42 -0.81 10.23
N LEU A 42 -14.98 0.27 10.88
CA LEU A 42 -13.74 0.30 11.67
C LEU A 42 -13.81 -0.61 12.91
N GLU A 43 -14.94 -0.66 13.59
CA GLU A 43 -15.16 -1.56 14.73
C GLU A 43 -14.95 -3.02 14.32
N LYS A 44 -15.57 -3.43 13.20
CA LYS A 44 -15.36 -4.79 12.66
C LYS A 44 -13.90 -5.08 12.32
N ALA A 45 -13.17 -4.10 11.81
CA ALA A 45 -11.75 -4.29 11.52
C ALA A 45 -10.90 -4.41 12.79
N ASN A 46 -11.25 -3.70 13.87
CA ASN A 46 -10.59 -3.84 15.17
C ASN A 46 -10.80 -5.25 15.75
N ASP A 47 -11.94 -5.88 15.47
CA ASP A 47 -12.23 -7.28 15.83
C ASP A 47 -11.54 -8.30 14.89
N GLY A 48 -10.73 -7.84 13.92
CA GLY A 48 -10.11 -8.68 12.88
C GLY A 48 -11.06 -9.12 11.76
N ASN A 49 -12.31 -8.69 11.79
CA ASN A 49 -13.36 -9.04 10.82
C ASN A 49 -13.29 -8.13 9.56
N PHE A 50 -12.15 -8.11 8.89
CA PHE A 50 -11.89 -7.21 7.76
C PHE A 50 -12.90 -7.33 6.61
N LYS A 51 -13.36 -8.55 6.28
CA LYS A 51 -14.33 -8.77 5.19
C LYS A 51 -15.68 -8.11 5.49
N GLU A 52 -16.17 -8.23 6.72
CA GLU A 52 -17.41 -7.60 7.14
C GLU A 52 -17.23 -6.07 7.23
N GLY A 53 -16.10 -5.61 7.76
CA GLY A 53 -15.74 -4.19 7.78
C GLY A 53 -15.78 -3.56 6.38
N ILE A 54 -15.18 -4.21 5.38
CA ILE A 54 -15.22 -3.77 3.98
C ILE A 54 -16.65 -3.64 3.47
N GLN A 55 -17.51 -4.64 3.67
CA GLN A 55 -18.91 -4.61 3.20
C GLN A 55 -19.70 -3.43 3.80
N ILE A 56 -19.47 -3.14 5.08
CA ILE A 56 -20.09 -2.00 5.77
C ILE A 56 -19.56 -0.68 5.21
N LEU A 57 -18.24 -0.57 4.99
CA LEU A 57 -17.62 0.62 4.41
C LEU A 57 -18.03 0.86 2.95
N GLU A 58 -18.25 -0.21 2.17
CA GLU A 58 -18.80 -0.12 0.82
C GLU A 58 -20.19 0.52 0.82
N SER A 59 -20.99 0.23 1.84
CA SER A 59 -22.28 0.90 2.05
C SER A 59 -22.11 2.38 2.40
N ALA A 60 -21.06 2.76 3.13
CA ALA A 60 -20.75 4.16 3.43
C ALA A 60 -20.41 4.95 2.17
N VAL A 61 -19.51 4.44 1.33
CA VAL A 61 -19.09 5.12 0.08
C VAL A 61 -20.17 5.10 -1.01
N LYS A 62 -21.11 4.15 -0.95
CA LYS A 62 -22.31 4.18 -1.81
C LYS A 62 -23.24 5.34 -1.46
N LEU A 63 -23.33 5.69 -0.17
CA LEU A 63 -24.12 6.83 0.30
C LEU A 63 -23.38 8.17 0.15
N ASP A 64 -22.06 8.16 0.25
CA ASP A 64 -21.21 9.32 0.03
C ASP A 64 -19.97 8.95 -0.82
N PRO A 65 -20.05 9.09 -2.16
CA PRO A 65 -18.94 8.79 -3.06
C PRO A 65 -17.72 9.71 -2.91
N LYS A 66 -17.78 10.76 -2.09
CA LYS A 66 -16.64 11.65 -1.79
C LYS A 66 -16.04 11.38 -0.42
N PHE A 67 -16.42 10.28 0.24
CA PHE A 67 -15.92 9.92 1.55
C PHE A 67 -14.52 9.29 1.47
N ALA A 68 -13.48 10.14 1.41
CA ALA A 68 -12.10 9.69 1.21
C ALA A 68 -11.62 8.72 2.31
N ASP A 69 -11.93 8.99 3.59
CA ASP A 69 -11.51 8.12 4.70
C ASP A 69 -12.09 6.71 4.59
N ALA A 70 -13.33 6.57 4.13
CA ALA A 70 -13.94 5.25 3.93
C ALA A 70 -13.23 4.47 2.82
N TYR A 71 -12.87 5.11 1.70
CA TYR A 71 -12.03 4.48 0.68
C TYR A 71 -10.64 4.09 1.19
N LEU A 72 -10.00 4.96 1.98
CA LEU A 72 -8.69 4.70 2.59
C LEU A 72 -8.75 3.51 3.55
N SER A 73 -9.81 3.40 4.35
CA SER A 73 -10.03 2.27 5.25
C SER A 73 -10.33 0.98 4.51
N ILE A 74 -11.15 1.00 3.45
CA ILE A 74 -11.36 -0.17 2.57
C ILE A 74 -10.01 -0.61 1.97
N ALA A 75 -9.21 0.33 1.50
CA ALA A 75 -7.90 0.05 0.93
C ALA A 75 -6.95 -0.61 1.95
N GLY A 76 -6.90 -0.08 3.17
CA GLY A 76 -6.13 -0.67 4.27
C GLY A 76 -6.56 -2.09 4.58
N MET A 77 -7.87 -2.35 4.73
CA MET A 77 -8.39 -3.68 5.03
C MET A 77 -8.12 -4.69 3.89
N HIS A 78 -8.20 -4.25 2.63
CA HIS A 78 -7.77 -5.11 1.51
C HIS A 78 -6.27 -5.39 1.54
N GLY A 79 -5.44 -4.44 1.97
CA GLY A 79 -4.00 -4.64 2.17
C GLY A 79 -3.70 -5.69 3.24
N GLU A 80 -4.40 -5.65 4.38
CA GLU A 80 -4.31 -6.68 5.42
C GLU A 80 -4.71 -8.07 4.90
N LEU A 81 -5.72 -8.13 4.03
CA LEU A 81 -6.16 -9.34 3.35
C LEU A 81 -5.24 -9.75 2.17
N LYS A 82 -4.14 -9.04 1.94
CA LYS A 82 -3.22 -9.22 0.79
C LYS A 82 -3.91 -9.15 -0.58
N ASN A 83 -5.09 -8.53 -0.64
CA ASN A 83 -5.80 -8.24 -1.88
C ASN A 83 -5.30 -6.90 -2.44
N TYR A 84 -4.04 -6.89 -2.87
CA TYR A 84 -3.34 -5.67 -3.26
C TYR A 84 -4.01 -4.92 -4.40
N ARG A 85 -4.60 -5.64 -5.38
CA ARG A 85 -5.31 -5.01 -6.50
C ARG A 85 -6.50 -4.16 -6.02
N ALA A 86 -7.38 -4.75 -5.20
CA ALA A 86 -8.52 -4.02 -4.65
C ALA A 86 -8.09 -2.90 -3.69
N SER A 87 -6.98 -3.08 -2.96
CA SER A 87 -6.39 -2.03 -2.12
C SER A 87 -5.97 -0.82 -2.97
N ILE A 88 -5.18 -1.04 -4.01
CA ILE A 88 -4.69 0.01 -4.93
C ILE A 88 -5.86 0.75 -5.60
N GLU A 89 -6.89 0.03 -6.04
CA GLU A 89 -8.09 0.64 -6.64
C GLU A 89 -8.77 1.63 -5.69
N ASN A 90 -8.93 1.28 -4.40
CA ASN A 90 -9.55 2.16 -3.42
C ASN A 90 -8.64 3.31 -2.97
N TYR A 91 -7.33 3.09 -2.86
CA TYR A 91 -6.37 4.19 -2.68
C TYR A 91 -6.46 5.20 -3.84
N ASN A 92 -6.57 4.73 -5.08
CA ASN A 92 -6.72 5.59 -6.24
C ASN A 92 -8.02 6.39 -6.19
N LYS A 93 -9.14 5.80 -5.75
CA LYS A 93 -10.41 6.52 -5.53
C LYS A 93 -10.24 7.64 -4.49
N ALA A 94 -9.61 7.35 -3.35
CA ALA A 94 -9.33 8.36 -2.33
C ALA A 94 -8.44 9.49 -2.85
N ARG A 95 -7.38 9.15 -3.60
CA ARG A 95 -6.46 10.13 -4.20
C ARG A 95 -7.13 11.07 -5.21
N LEU A 96 -8.12 10.56 -5.95
CA LEU A 96 -8.92 11.36 -6.90
C LEU A 96 -9.87 12.34 -6.20
N ILE A 97 -10.27 12.06 -4.96
CA ILE A 97 -11.13 12.97 -4.19
C ILE A 97 -10.33 14.19 -3.75
N ASP A 98 -9.19 13.97 -3.09
CA ASP A 98 -8.28 15.04 -2.67
C ASP A 98 -6.84 14.52 -2.63
N THR A 99 -6.04 14.96 -3.61
CA THR A 99 -4.64 14.55 -3.73
C THR A 99 -3.75 15.12 -2.61
N ALA A 100 -4.09 16.29 -2.07
CA ALA A 100 -3.34 16.88 -0.97
C ALA A 100 -3.63 16.13 0.34
N TYR A 101 -4.89 15.77 0.59
CA TYR A 101 -5.29 14.92 1.72
C TYR A 101 -4.65 13.52 1.62
N PHE A 102 -4.59 12.96 0.42
CA PHE A 102 -4.01 11.64 0.18
C PHE A 102 -2.50 11.56 0.47
N ARG A 103 -1.78 12.68 0.53
CA ARG A 103 -0.31 12.69 0.57
C ARG A 103 0.26 11.81 1.68
N ASP A 104 -0.36 11.80 2.85
CA ASP A 104 0.09 11.06 4.03
C ASP A 104 -0.14 9.53 3.88
N TYR A 105 -0.98 9.13 2.93
CA TYR A 105 -1.29 7.74 2.60
C TYR A 105 -0.41 7.17 1.48
N ASN A 106 0.52 7.95 0.93
CA ASN A 106 1.47 7.46 -0.07
C ASN A 106 2.34 6.31 0.43
N LEU A 107 2.70 6.29 1.73
CA LEU A 107 3.49 5.20 2.29
C LEU A 107 2.75 3.85 2.31
N PRO A 108 1.55 3.73 2.91
CA PRO A 108 0.81 2.46 2.85
C PRO A 108 0.36 2.10 1.42
N TYR A 109 0.08 3.08 0.56
CA TYR A 109 -0.16 2.85 -0.86
C TYR A 109 1.05 2.20 -1.55
N ALA A 110 2.26 2.69 -1.30
CA ALA A 110 3.49 2.12 -1.84
C ALA A 110 3.72 0.66 -1.40
N ILE A 111 3.36 0.32 -0.15
CA ILE A 111 3.46 -1.07 0.34
C ILE A 111 2.55 -1.99 -0.48
N ASN A 112 1.35 -1.54 -0.82
CA ASN A 112 0.41 -2.34 -1.63
C ASN A 112 0.86 -2.45 -3.10
N LEU A 113 1.45 -1.39 -3.67
CA LEU A 113 2.09 -1.45 -5.00
C LEU A 113 3.23 -2.49 -5.02
N ALA A 114 4.10 -2.46 -4.02
CA ALA A 114 5.17 -3.45 -3.87
C ALA A 114 4.62 -4.87 -3.64
N GLY A 115 3.48 -5.00 -2.95
CA GLY A 115 2.75 -6.27 -2.80
C GLY A 115 2.29 -6.86 -4.14
N MET A 116 2.00 -6.03 -5.15
CA MET A 116 1.77 -6.48 -6.53
C MET A 116 3.06 -6.68 -7.35
N GLY A 117 4.23 -6.41 -6.77
CA GLY A 117 5.51 -6.44 -7.47
C GLY A 117 5.85 -5.17 -8.25
N ASP A 118 5.01 -4.13 -8.19
CA ASP A 118 5.28 -2.85 -8.87
C ASP A 118 6.19 -1.96 -8.00
N PHE A 119 7.46 -2.36 -7.91
CA PHE A 119 8.45 -1.66 -7.10
C PHE A 119 8.77 -0.25 -7.65
N ALA A 120 8.66 -0.03 -8.96
CA ALA A 120 8.92 1.28 -9.56
C ALA A 120 7.85 2.31 -9.16
N ALA A 121 6.56 1.94 -9.25
CA ALA A 121 5.49 2.80 -8.77
C ALA A 121 5.54 2.98 -7.25
N ALA A 122 5.90 1.92 -6.50
CA ALA A 122 6.04 1.99 -5.05
C ALA A 122 7.12 3.01 -4.62
N ILE A 123 8.29 3.01 -5.26
CA ILE A 123 9.36 3.99 -4.99
C ILE A 123 8.88 5.41 -5.29
N THR A 124 8.18 5.61 -6.41
CA THR A 124 7.62 6.92 -6.77
C THR A 124 6.63 7.42 -5.71
N ALA A 125 5.74 6.55 -5.22
CA ALA A 125 4.84 6.89 -4.12
C ALA A 125 5.61 7.22 -2.83
N ILE A 126 6.65 6.47 -2.49
CA ILE A 126 7.50 6.79 -1.34
C ILE A 126 8.17 8.15 -1.52
N ASP A 127 8.63 8.51 -2.72
CA ASP A 127 9.22 9.81 -3.00
C ASP A 127 8.24 10.95 -2.74
N HIS A 128 6.98 10.79 -3.11
CA HIS A 128 5.94 11.75 -2.73
C HIS A 128 5.76 11.83 -1.21
N PHE A 129 5.85 10.70 -0.49
CA PHE A 129 5.70 10.66 0.97
C PHE A 129 6.88 11.33 1.69
N ILE A 130 8.13 10.93 1.41
CA ILE A 130 9.29 11.44 2.14
C ILE A 130 9.52 12.94 1.90
N ASN A 131 9.07 13.48 0.76
CA ASN A 131 9.21 14.90 0.43
C ASN A 131 8.08 15.79 0.99
N ILE A 132 7.18 15.24 1.82
CA ILE A 132 6.18 15.99 2.57
C ILE A 132 6.87 17.04 3.47
N PRO A 133 6.58 18.34 3.29
CA PRO A 133 7.12 19.39 4.15
C PRO A 133 6.68 19.17 5.60
N GLY A 134 7.63 19.23 6.54
CA GLY A 134 7.38 19.00 7.97
C GLY A 134 7.19 17.53 8.35
N LEU A 135 7.41 16.56 7.45
CA LEU A 135 7.35 15.15 7.80
C LEU A 135 8.40 14.82 8.88
N ASN A 136 7.93 14.22 9.98
CA ASN A 136 8.77 13.83 11.10
C ASN A 136 9.83 12.80 10.67
N GLU A 137 10.95 12.80 11.40
CA GLU A 137 12.11 11.96 11.08
C GLU A 137 11.79 10.46 11.07
N LYS A 138 11.01 9.97 12.05
CA LYS A 138 10.64 8.55 12.13
C LYS A 138 9.86 8.09 10.88
N SER A 139 8.90 8.88 10.43
CA SER A 139 8.14 8.61 9.21
C SER A 139 9.04 8.65 7.97
N ARG A 140 9.95 9.63 7.88
CA ARG A 140 10.94 9.72 6.79
C ARG A 140 11.82 8.48 6.73
N LEU A 141 12.38 8.05 7.87
CA LEU A 141 13.21 6.84 7.98
C LEU A 141 12.43 5.58 7.58
N ALA A 142 11.15 5.47 7.96
CA ALA A 142 10.29 4.35 7.57
C ALA A 142 10.02 4.30 6.06
N GLY A 143 9.90 5.46 5.40
CA GLY A 143 9.82 5.57 3.94
C GLY A 143 11.12 5.18 3.26
N GLU A 144 12.24 5.77 3.68
CA GLU A 144 13.58 5.50 3.14
C GLU A 144 13.99 4.03 3.28
N TYR A 145 13.65 3.40 4.41
CA TYR A 145 13.86 1.97 4.59
C TYR A 145 13.16 1.14 3.52
N ARG A 146 11.87 1.42 3.28
CA ARG A 146 11.09 0.72 2.23
C ARG A 146 11.62 1.02 0.84
N LYS A 147 12.01 2.28 0.58
CA LYS A 147 12.60 2.67 -0.70
C LYS A 147 13.85 1.86 -1.01
N ARG A 148 14.77 1.72 -0.05
CA ARG A 148 15.98 0.89 -0.21
C ARG A 148 15.63 -0.58 -0.48
N SER A 149 14.65 -1.13 0.24
CA SER A 149 14.19 -2.52 0.03
C SER A 149 13.63 -2.73 -1.37
N PHE A 150 12.78 -1.82 -1.86
CA PHE A 150 12.20 -1.92 -3.20
C PHE A 150 13.23 -1.65 -4.30
N GLN A 151 14.18 -0.74 -4.06
CA GLN A 151 15.28 -0.47 -4.97
C GLN A 151 16.16 -1.71 -5.15
N PHE A 152 16.48 -2.42 -4.05
CA PHE A 152 17.18 -3.70 -4.13
C PHE A 152 16.44 -4.69 -5.03
N GLY A 153 15.10 -4.79 -4.91
CA GLY A 153 14.29 -5.65 -5.78
C GLY A 153 14.40 -5.29 -7.27
N LEU A 154 14.35 -3.99 -7.61
CA LEU A 154 14.53 -3.52 -8.99
C LEU A 154 15.95 -3.76 -9.51
N ASP A 155 16.97 -3.47 -8.71
CA ASP A 155 18.36 -3.62 -9.10
C ASP A 155 18.70 -5.10 -9.29
N TYR A 156 18.19 -5.96 -8.40
CA TYR A 156 18.27 -7.40 -8.56
C TYR A 156 17.62 -7.84 -9.87
N ALA A 157 16.39 -7.41 -10.17
CA ALA A 157 15.70 -7.78 -11.40
C ALA A 157 16.46 -7.33 -12.67
N LYS A 158 17.08 -6.14 -12.66
CA LYS A 158 17.93 -5.65 -13.76
C LYS A 158 19.19 -6.49 -13.95
N ASN A 159 19.86 -6.84 -12.84
CA ASN A 159 21.11 -7.60 -12.86
C ASN A 159 20.89 -9.10 -13.14
N LYS A 160 19.70 -9.63 -12.80
CA LYS A 160 19.32 -11.03 -13.03
C LYS A 160 19.02 -11.35 -14.49
N ALA A 161 18.93 -10.35 -15.37
CA ALA A 161 18.93 -10.58 -16.82
C ALA A 161 20.14 -11.42 -17.28
N ASN A 162 21.20 -11.53 -16.45
CA ASN A 162 22.41 -12.30 -16.71
C ASN A 162 22.60 -13.56 -15.82
N SER A 163 21.56 -14.06 -15.13
CA SER A 163 21.68 -15.18 -14.19
C SER A 163 20.66 -16.29 -14.47
N ASP A 164 21.15 -17.53 -14.66
CA ASP A 164 20.33 -18.74 -14.78
C ASP A 164 19.64 -19.16 -13.46
N TYR A 165 19.90 -18.49 -12.34
CA TYR A 165 19.29 -18.80 -11.05
C TYR A 165 17.77 -18.60 -11.08
N LYS A 166 17.00 -19.68 -10.91
CA LYS A 166 15.54 -19.64 -10.78
C LYS A 166 15.15 -19.68 -9.31
N PHE A 167 14.43 -18.67 -8.83
CA PHE A 167 13.92 -18.68 -7.45
C PHE A 167 12.69 -19.60 -7.40
N GLU A 168 12.91 -20.85 -7.00
CA GLU A 168 11.89 -21.89 -6.83
C GLU A 168 11.96 -22.44 -5.40
N PRO A 169 11.50 -21.67 -4.39
CA PRO A 169 11.51 -22.16 -3.02
C PRO A 169 10.69 -23.45 -2.94
N ARG A 170 11.32 -24.50 -2.43
CA ARG A 170 10.66 -25.78 -2.16
C ARG A 170 10.35 -25.84 -0.68
N ASN A 171 9.11 -26.17 -0.36
CA ASN A 171 8.72 -26.48 1.00
C ASN A 171 9.62 -27.62 1.52
N LEU A 172 10.24 -27.43 2.69
CA LEU A 172 11.20 -28.38 3.27
C LEU A 172 10.54 -29.59 3.95
N GLY A 173 9.22 -29.76 3.79
CA GLY A 173 8.46 -30.92 4.24
C GLY A 173 7.62 -30.63 5.48
N GLU A 174 7.14 -31.68 6.14
CA GLU A 174 6.29 -31.51 7.33
C GLU A 174 7.05 -30.92 8.53
N THR A 175 8.37 -31.12 8.58
CA THR A 175 9.22 -30.63 9.68
C THR A 175 9.48 -29.13 9.59
N VAL A 176 9.64 -28.57 8.39
CA VAL A 176 9.99 -27.15 8.16
C VAL A 176 9.13 -26.60 7.03
N ASN A 177 8.59 -25.39 7.21
CA ASN A 177 7.52 -24.81 6.37
C ASN A 177 6.17 -25.53 6.52
N SER A 178 5.81 -25.89 7.75
CA SER A 178 4.48 -26.44 8.02
C SER A 178 3.37 -25.40 7.77
N GLN A 179 2.10 -25.82 7.91
CA GLN A 179 0.95 -24.91 7.85
C GLN A 179 0.88 -23.91 9.02
N PHE A 180 1.66 -24.14 10.09
CA PHE A 180 1.70 -23.27 11.26
C PHE A 180 2.64 -22.09 11.03
N SER A 181 2.45 -21.01 11.80
CA SER A 181 3.37 -19.86 11.72
C SER A 181 4.72 -20.24 12.31
N GLU A 182 5.77 -20.11 11.50
CA GLU A 182 7.16 -20.41 11.86
C GLU A 182 8.04 -19.17 11.62
N TYR A 183 8.88 -18.81 12.59
CA TYR A 183 9.70 -17.59 12.53
C TYR A 183 10.95 -17.70 13.41
N PHE A 184 11.81 -16.70 13.27
CA PHE A 184 13.14 -16.62 13.88
C PHE A 184 14.02 -17.88 13.67
N PRO A 185 14.15 -18.37 12.42
CA PRO A 185 15.07 -19.48 12.14
C PRO A 185 16.52 -19.08 12.43
N THR A 186 17.27 -19.99 13.04
CA THR A 186 18.71 -19.91 13.26
C THR A 186 19.35 -21.25 12.95
N LEU A 187 20.45 -21.22 12.20
CA LEU A 187 21.28 -22.39 11.98
C LEU A 187 22.34 -22.49 13.08
N THR A 188 22.65 -23.71 13.51
CA THR A 188 23.83 -23.98 14.31
C THR A 188 25.11 -23.63 13.54
N ILE A 189 26.22 -23.43 14.26
CA ILE A 189 27.49 -22.98 13.66
C ILE A 189 28.06 -23.95 12.61
N ASP A 190 27.77 -25.24 12.78
CA ASP A 190 28.13 -26.32 11.85
C ASP A 190 27.10 -26.49 10.72
N GLY A 191 25.98 -25.77 10.77
CA GLY A 191 24.91 -25.79 9.78
C GLY A 191 24.12 -27.11 9.74
N THR A 192 24.23 -27.94 10.78
CA THR A 192 23.59 -29.26 10.85
C THR A 192 22.18 -29.21 11.44
N GLU A 193 21.83 -28.18 12.20
CA GLU A 193 20.52 -28.04 12.81
C GLU A 193 19.95 -26.63 12.56
N LEU A 194 18.67 -26.60 12.17
CA LEU A 194 17.86 -25.41 12.05
C LEU A 194 16.92 -25.34 13.26
N VAL A 195 17.10 -24.37 14.13
CA VAL A 195 16.22 -24.08 15.27
C VAL A 195 15.28 -22.93 14.90
N PHE A 196 14.00 -23.04 15.21
CA PHE A 196 12.99 -22.03 14.90
C PHE A 196 11.84 -22.07 15.90
N THR A 197 11.07 -20.98 15.97
CA THR A 197 9.84 -20.94 16.76
C THR A 197 8.66 -21.32 15.87
N ARG A 198 7.74 -22.13 16.38
CA ARG A 198 6.45 -22.43 15.74
C ARG A 198 5.31 -22.13 16.70
N ARG A 199 4.28 -21.46 16.20
CA ARG A 199 3.06 -21.17 16.94
C ARG A 199 1.96 -22.16 16.58
N VAL A 200 1.51 -22.94 17.56
CA VAL A 200 0.44 -23.93 17.43
C VAL A 200 -0.80 -23.45 18.19
N GLY A 201 -1.98 -23.62 17.57
CA GLY A 201 -3.26 -23.30 18.22
C GLY A 201 -3.51 -21.81 18.50
N ASN A 202 -2.85 -20.89 17.77
CA ASN A 202 -2.98 -19.43 17.95
C ASN A 202 -2.62 -18.90 19.36
N SER A 203 -1.93 -19.65 20.21
CA SER A 203 -1.52 -19.15 21.54
C SER A 203 -0.21 -19.72 22.07
N ASN A 204 0.13 -20.97 21.73
CA ASN A 204 1.34 -21.60 22.24
C ASN A 204 2.47 -21.50 21.22
N GLU A 205 3.61 -20.98 21.68
CA GLU A 205 4.84 -20.85 20.92
C GLU A 205 5.89 -21.76 21.56
N ASP A 206 6.46 -22.67 20.78
CA ASP A 206 7.52 -23.58 21.23
C ASP A 206 8.72 -23.52 20.29
N PHE A 207 9.88 -23.95 20.80
CA PHE A 207 11.08 -24.16 20.00
C PHE A 207 11.02 -25.52 19.31
N TYR A 208 11.25 -25.51 18.01
CA TYR A 208 11.37 -26.69 17.17
C TYR A 208 12.75 -26.69 16.53
N SER A 209 13.26 -27.88 16.22
CA SER A 209 14.47 -28.02 15.44
C SER A 209 14.31 -29.04 14.32
N ALA A 210 15.11 -28.88 13.27
CA ALA A 210 15.22 -29.79 12.16
C ALA A 210 16.70 -30.06 11.88
N SER A 211 17.09 -31.32 11.88
CA SER A 211 18.45 -31.72 11.52
C SER A 211 18.56 -31.92 10.01
N ARG A 212 19.61 -31.37 9.43
CA ARG A 212 19.98 -31.59 8.04
C ARG A 212 20.47 -33.02 7.88
N ASN A 213 19.86 -33.76 6.95
CA ASN A 213 20.31 -35.10 6.59
C ASN A 213 21.05 -35.02 5.25
N ASP A 214 22.36 -35.23 5.26
CA ASP A 214 23.22 -35.11 4.07
C ASP A 214 23.08 -36.28 3.07
N THR A 215 22.17 -37.22 3.32
CA THR A 215 21.98 -38.41 2.48
C THR A 215 20.97 -38.24 1.35
N THR A 216 20.36 -37.06 1.21
CA THR A 216 19.38 -36.71 0.16
C THR A 216 19.58 -35.28 -0.32
#